data_AF-A0A7C4U4G1-F1
#
_entry.id   AF-A0A7C4U4G1-F1
#
_cell.length_a   1.000
_cell.length_b   1.000
_cell.length_c   1.000
_cell.angle_alpha   90.00
_cell.angle_beta   90.00
_cell.angle_gamma   90.00
#
_symmetry.space_group_name_H-M   'P 1'
#
loop_
_entity.id
_entity.type
_entity.pdbx_description
1 polymer ?
#
loop_
_entity_poly.entity_id
_entity_poly.type
_entity_poly.pdbx_seq_one_letter_code
_entity_poly.pdbx_strand_id
1 'polypeptide(L)'
;KSYRPRDAVFYDYVTTSKGLLEKYKAGDYEFDLPAKQIELLKKKDFGQYMDPTRKDLVIGFITTNDITGGNSGSPVLNNKGELIGLAFDGNYEALSHKLAFDKDLNRTICVDIRYVLWCIDKLGGGSNIIKELKLMK
;
A
#
# COMPACT_ATOMS: atom_id res chain seq x y z
N LYS A 1 3.40 10.73 -4.79
CA LYS A 1 2.74 11.92 -5.38
C LYS A 1 1.69 11.45 -6.37
N SER A 2 0.51 12.07 -6.39
CA SER A 2 -0.58 11.76 -7.32
C SER A 2 -0.18 12.01 -8.79
N TYR A 3 -0.95 11.50 -9.74
CA TYR A 3 -0.69 11.73 -11.16
C TYR A 3 -1.95 11.70 -12.02
N ARG A 4 -1.83 12.16 -13.26
CA ARG A 4 -2.91 12.17 -14.26
C ARG A 4 -2.46 11.35 -15.46
N PRO A 5 -3.00 10.14 -15.66
CA PRO A 5 -2.57 9.27 -16.76
C PRO A 5 -3.05 9.77 -18.12
N ARG A 6 -4.16 10.52 -18.13
CA ARG A 6 -4.80 11.07 -19.34
C ARG A 6 -5.74 12.22 -18.96
N ASP A 7 -6.28 12.89 -19.96
CA ASP A 7 -7.22 13.99 -19.77
C ASP A 7 -8.41 13.58 -18.86
N ALA A 8 -8.83 14.52 -18.02
CA ALA A 8 -9.90 14.38 -17.01
C ALA A 8 -9.79 13.20 -16.01
N VAL A 9 -8.70 12.44 -15.99
CA VAL A 9 -8.48 11.33 -15.04
C VAL A 9 -7.39 11.70 -14.04
N PHE A 10 -7.67 11.47 -12.76
CA PHE A 10 -6.74 11.73 -11.66
C PHE A 10 -6.64 10.51 -10.75
N TYR A 11 -5.42 10.06 -10.50
CA TYR A 11 -5.14 9.02 -9.52
C TYR A 11 -4.48 9.64 -8.30
N ASP A 12 -5.16 9.47 -7.16
CA ASP A 12 -4.64 9.88 -5.86
C ASP A 12 -3.42 9.02 -5.48
N TYR A 13 -2.58 9.53 -4.57
CA TYR A 13 -1.32 8.89 -4.20
C TYR A 13 -1.48 7.72 -3.22
N VAL A 14 -2.69 7.44 -2.77
CA VAL A 14 -3.01 6.47 -1.70
C VAL A 14 -4.29 5.71 -2.08
N THR A 15 -4.32 4.42 -1.75
CA THR A 15 -5.52 3.58 -1.77
C THR A 15 -5.88 3.15 -0.34
N THR A 16 -7.16 2.88 -0.08
CA THR A 16 -7.64 2.49 1.24
C THR A 16 -8.42 1.18 1.22
N SER A 17 -8.76 0.65 2.40
CA SER A 17 -9.52 -0.59 2.53
C SER A 17 -10.87 -0.57 1.83
N LYS A 18 -11.47 0.62 1.67
CA LYS A 18 -12.68 0.80 0.86
C LYS A 18 -12.48 0.29 -0.57
N GLY A 19 -11.37 0.65 -1.22
CA GLY A 19 -11.07 0.20 -2.59
C GLY A 19 -10.78 -1.30 -2.67
N LEU A 20 -10.29 -1.91 -1.59
CA LEU A 20 -10.14 -3.36 -1.48
C LEU A 20 -11.53 -4.04 -1.48
N LEU A 21 -12.46 -3.53 -0.67
CA LEU A 21 -13.84 -4.04 -0.59
C LEU A 21 -14.67 -3.77 -1.85
N GLU A 22 -14.41 -2.67 -2.56
CA GLU A 22 -15.06 -2.37 -3.85
C GLU A 22 -14.68 -3.38 -4.94
N LYS A 23 -13.48 -3.95 -4.88
CA LYS A 23 -13.01 -4.98 -5.82
C LYS A 23 -13.37 -6.40 -5.43
N TYR A 24 -13.71 -6.63 -4.16
CA TYR A 24 -13.97 -7.96 -3.62
C TYR A 24 -15.07 -8.70 -4.38
N LYS A 25 -14.80 -9.95 -4.75
CA LYS A 25 -15.75 -10.85 -5.41
C LYS A 25 -15.59 -12.27 -4.88
N ALA A 26 -16.61 -12.75 -4.16
CA ALA A 26 -16.59 -14.07 -3.52
C ALA A 26 -16.36 -15.20 -4.54
N GLY A 27 -15.39 -16.09 -4.26
CA GLY A 27 -15.04 -17.23 -5.11
C GLY A 27 -14.31 -16.88 -6.40
N ASP A 28 -13.96 -15.61 -6.63
CA ASP A 28 -13.14 -15.19 -7.77
C ASP A 28 -11.66 -15.49 -7.52
N TYR A 29 -10.94 -15.99 -8.53
CA TYR A 29 -9.55 -16.44 -8.32
C TYR A 29 -8.56 -15.30 -8.02
N GLU A 30 -8.86 -14.07 -8.45
CA GLU A 30 -7.99 -12.90 -8.20
C GLU A 30 -8.53 -12.03 -7.05
N PHE A 31 -9.85 -11.90 -6.96
CA PHE A 31 -10.49 -10.89 -6.14
C PHE A 31 -11.28 -11.43 -4.94
N ASP A 32 -11.15 -12.72 -4.60
CA ASP A 32 -11.66 -13.23 -3.34
C ASP A 32 -10.76 -12.80 -2.16
N LEU A 33 -11.34 -12.76 -0.96
CA LEU A 33 -10.66 -12.33 0.27
C LEU A 33 -11.00 -13.29 1.42
N PRO A 34 -10.07 -13.58 2.35
CA PRO A 34 -10.37 -14.34 3.55
C PRO A 34 -11.54 -13.72 4.35
N ALA A 35 -12.46 -14.56 4.82
CA ALA A 35 -13.67 -14.10 5.53
C ALA A 35 -13.36 -13.18 6.73
N LYS A 36 -12.33 -13.52 7.52
CA LYS A 36 -11.86 -12.70 8.66
C LYS A 36 -11.39 -11.31 8.22
N GLN A 37 -10.75 -11.20 7.05
CA GLN A 37 -10.33 -9.91 6.52
C GLN A 37 -11.52 -9.04 6.18
N ILE A 38 -12.51 -9.60 5.48
CA ILE A 38 -13.75 -8.88 5.13
C ILE A 38 -14.45 -8.38 6.40
N GLU A 39 -14.57 -9.23 7.43
CA GLU A 39 -15.21 -8.89 8.70
C GLU A 39 -14.51 -7.70 9.38
N LEU A 40 -13.20 -7.77 9.54
CA LEU A 40 -12.44 -6.71 10.21
C LEU A 40 -12.45 -5.39 9.43
N LEU A 41 -12.38 -5.45 8.10
CA LEU A 41 -12.47 -4.26 7.24
C LEU A 41 -13.86 -3.62 7.33
N LYS A 42 -14.95 -4.41 7.29
CA LYS A 42 -16.32 -3.89 7.45
C LYS A 42 -16.56 -3.30 8.84
N LYS A 43 -16.02 -3.91 9.89
CA LYS A 43 -16.06 -3.39 11.27
C LYS A 43 -15.13 -2.19 11.49
N LYS A 44 -14.26 -1.89 10.52
CA LYS A 44 -13.19 -0.89 10.65
C LYS A 44 -12.31 -1.10 11.89
N ASP A 45 -12.04 -2.35 12.24
CA ASP A 45 -11.13 -2.69 13.34
C ASP A 45 -9.67 -2.52 12.92
N PHE A 46 -9.26 -1.27 12.72
CA PHE A 46 -7.93 -0.89 12.27
C PHE A 46 -6.95 -0.65 13.43
N GLY A 47 -7.46 -0.43 14.65
CA GLY A 47 -6.63 -0.14 15.82
C GLY A 47 -5.65 1.01 15.59
N GLN A 48 -4.40 0.84 16.03
CA GLN A 48 -3.33 1.83 15.88
C GLN A 48 -2.86 2.06 14.43
N TYR A 49 -3.32 1.23 13.49
CA TYR A 49 -2.89 1.25 12.09
C TYR A 49 -3.77 2.16 11.21
N MET A 50 -4.85 2.72 11.76
CA MET A 50 -5.71 3.65 11.04
C MET A 50 -4.94 4.92 10.65
N ASP A 51 -5.10 5.35 9.39
CA ASP A 51 -4.58 6.64 8.98
C ASP A 51 -5.40 7.78 9.61
N PRO A 52 -4.77 8.71 10.34
CA PRO A 52 -5.49 9.76 11.05
C PRO A 52 -6.14 10.79 10.12
N THR A 53 -5.65 10.92 8.89
CA THR A 53 -6.15 11.87 7.89
C THR A 53 -7.30 11.26 7.09
N ARG A 54 -7.10 10.04 6.57
CA ARG A 54 -8.08 9.32 5.75
C ARG A 54 -9.19 8.68 6.59
N LYS A 55 -8.97 8.49 7.89
CA LYS A 55 -9.89 7.76 8.82
C LYS A 55 -10.22 6.36 8.29
N ASP A 56 -9.23 5.73 7.68
CA ASP A 56 -9.31 4.43 7.03
C ASP A 56 -7.93 3.75 7.09
N LEU A 57 -7.88 2.45 6.80
CA LEU A 57 -6.65 1.71 6.61
C LEU A 57 -6.12 1.95 5.19
N VAL A 58 -4.96 2.59 5.09
CA VAL A 58 -4.25 2.79 3.82
C VAL A 58 -3.61 1.47 3.42
N ILE A 59 -3.86 1.01 2.18
CA ILE A 59 -3.38 -0.28 1.67
C ILE A 59 -2.06 -0.10 0.92
N GLY A 60 -2.06 0.78 -0.06
CA GLY A 60 -0.88 1.10 -0.85
C GLY A 60 -0.78 2.60 -1.11
N PHE A 61 0.40 3.02 -1.51
CA PHE A 61 0.68 4.39 -1.91
C PHE A 61 1.68 4.42 -3.06
N ILE A 62 1.74 5.55 -3.75
CA ILE A 62 2.68 5.77 -4.84
C ILE A 62 3.67 6.90 -4.56
N THR A 63 4.91 6.69 -4.97
CA THR A 63 5.99 7.67 -4.87
C THR A 63 6.54 8.02 -6.26
N THR A 64 7.43 9.00 -6.31
CA THR A 64 8.18 9.38 -7.52
C THR A 64 9.60 8.81 -7.50
N ASN A 65 9.83 7.75 -6.72
CA ASN A 65 11.09 7.04 -6.76
C ASN A 65 11.26 6.38 -8.14
N ASP A 66 12.50 6.30 -8.60
CA ASP A 66 12.83 5.58 -9.82
C ASP A 66 13.27 4.17 -9.45
N ILE A 67 12.55 3.18 -9.96
CA ILE A 67 12.82 1.77 -9.68
C ILE A 67 12.83 0.97 -10.98
N THR A 68 13.53 -0.16 -10.93
CA THR A 68 13.53 -1.19 -11.96
C THR A 68 13.51 -2.58 -11.32
N GLY A 69 13.49 -3.63 -12.14
CA GLY A 69 13.62 -5.01 -11.68
C GLY A 69 14.82 -5.18 -10.74
N GLY A 70 14.59 -5.75 -9.56
CA GLY A 70 15.57 -5.86 -8.47
C GLY A 70 15.23 -5.03 -7.23
N ASN A 71 14.30 -4.08 -7.33
CA ASN A 71 13.83 -3.27 -6.19
C ASN A 71 12.62 -3.87 -5.45
N SER A 72 12.17 -5.07 -5.82
CA SER A 72 11.07 -5.74 -5.12
C SER A 72 11.47 -6.02 -3.67
N GLY A 73 10.68 -5.51 -2.73
CA GLY A 73 10.95 -5.63 -1.29
C GLY A 73 11.81 -4.49 -0.72
N SER A 74 12.24 -3.52 -1.52
CA SER A 74 13.05 -2.40 -1.02
C SER A 74 12.29 -1.56 0.03
N PRO A 75 12.95 -1.18 1.13
CA PRO A 75 12.34 -0.34 2.16
C PRO A 75 12.13 1.08 1.65
N VAL A 76 10.96 1.64 1.92
CA VAL A 76 10.65 3.05 1.70
C VAL A 76 10.72 3.77 3.04
N LEU A 77 11.59 4.77 3.15
CA LEU A 77 11.88 5.47 4.40
C LEU A 77 11.33 6.90 4.38
N ASN A 78 10.92 7.40 5.54
CA ASN A 78 10.63 8.83 5.72
C ASN A 78 11.94 9.64 5.90
N ASN A 79 11.80 10.95 6.12
CA ASN A 79 12.94 11.87 6.29
C ASN A 79 13.78 11.63 7.57
N LYS A 80 13.33 10.76 8.48
CA LYS A 80 14.05 10.33 9.69
C LYS A 80 14.68 8.93 9.52
N GLY A 81 14.55 8.31 8.36
CA GLY A 81 15.02 6.95 8.13
C GLY A 81 14.11 5.86 8.71
N GLU A 82 12.87 6.18 9.06
CA GLU A 82 11.90 5.22 9.60
C GLU A 82 11.13 4.57 8.44
N LEU A 83 10.88 3.26 8.54
CA LEU A 83 10.18 2.49 7.51
C LEU A 83 8.70 2.90 7.42
N ILE A 84 8.26 3.30 6.23
CA ILE A 84 6.87 3.70 5.93
C ILE A 84 6.18 2.80 4.91
N GLY A 85 6.93 1.99 4.16
CA GLY A 85 6.36 1.06 3.21
C GLY A 85 7.40 0.18 2.56
N LEU A 86 6.94 -0.73 1.69
CA LEU A 86 7.79 -1.63 0.92
C LEU A 86 7.44 -1.48 -0.56
N ALA A 87 8.45 -1.25 -1.40
CA ALA A 87 8.26 -1.20 -2.84
C ALA A 87 7.98 -2.61 -3.39
N PHE A 88 6.98 -2.73 -4.26
CA PHE A 88 6.66 -4.03 -4.87
C PHE A 88 6.42 -3.98 -6.37
N ASP A 89 6.08 -2.82 -6.94
CA ASP A 89 5.80 -2.70 -8.38
C ASP A 89 5.98 -1.26 -8.90
N GLY A 90 5.86 -1.07 -10.21
CA GLY A 90 5.71 0.22 -10.89
C GLY A 90 4.37 0.32 -11.61
N ASN A 91 3.88 1.54 -11.85
CA ASN A 91 2.66 1.71 -12.65
C ASN A 91 2.87 1.38 -14.13
N TYR A 92 1.76 1.19 -14.85
CA TYR A 92 1.75 0.81 -16.26
C TYR A 92 2.54 1.80 -17.15
N GLU A 93 2.43 3.09 -16.90
CA GLU A 93 3.14 4.13 -17.64
C GLU A 93 4.66 4.04 -17.45
N ALA A 94 5.12 3.44 -16.35
CA ALA A 94 6.55 3.26 -16.09
C ALA A 94 7.16 2.07 -16.83
N LEU A 95 6.47 1.35 -17.71
CA LEU A 95 7.05 0.20 -18.45
C LEU A 95 8.31 0.57 -19.25
N SER A 96 8.47 1.84 -19.64
CA SER A 96 9.67 2.35 -20.33
C SER A 96 10.86 2.64 -19.41
N HIS A 97 10.79 2.36 -18.10
CA HIS A 97 11.82 2.76 -17.12
C HIS A 97 13.24 2.25 -17.43
N LYS A 98 13.38 1.16 -18.20
CA LYS A 98 14.70 0.69 -18.67
C LYS A 98 15.35 1.60 -19.71
N LEU A 99 14.59 2.50 -20.32
CA LEU A 99 15.00 3.36 -21.42
C LEU A 99 14.92 4.85 -21.04
N ALA A 100 13.85 5.26 -20.34
CA ALA A 100 13.68 6.65 -19.93
C ALA A 100 12.74 6.79 -18.72
N PHE A 101 13.06 7.74 -17.85
CA PHE A 101 12.23 8.14 -16.72
C PHE A 101 11.35 9.33 -17.10
N ASP A 102 10.02 9.18 -16.98
CA ASP A 102 9.07 10.29 -17.09
C ASP A 102 8.66 10.74 -15.68
N LYS A 103 9.07 11.95 -15.30
CA LYS A 103 8.79 12.53 -13.97
C LYS A 103 7.29 12.73 -13.69
N ASP A 104 6.48 12.91 -14.74
CA ASP A 104 5.07 13.22 -14.62
C ASP A 104 4.24 11.95 -14.53
N LEU A 105 4.66 10.87 -15.21
CA LEU A 105 3.94 9.59 -15.28
C LEU A 105 4.52 8.46 -14.41
N ASN A 106 5.83 8.32 -14.27
CA ASN A 106 6.43 7.17 -13.58
C ASN A 106 6.14 7.20 -12.07
N ARG A 107 5.64 6.09 -11.53
CA ARG A 107 5.34 5.94 -10.11
C ARG A 107 5.77 4.57 -9.61
N THR A 108 6.50 4.56 -8.50
CA THR A 108 6.69 3.33 -7.70
C THR A 108 5.43 3.06 -6.90
N ILE A 109 5.01 1.81 -6.89
CA ILE A 109 3.89 1.30 -6.09
C ILE A 109 4.46 0.62 -4.84
N CYS A 110 3.98 1.08 -3.69
CA CYS A 110 4.42 0.62 -2.38
C CYS A 110 3.23 0.14 -1.57
N VAL A 111 3.43 -0.89 -0.75
CA VAL A 111 2.48 -1.27 0.30
C VAL A 111 2.76 -0.41 1.55
N ASP A 112 1.71 0.07 2.20
CA ASP A 112 1.83 0.86 3.42
C ASP A 112 2.21 -0.03 4.60
N ILE A 113 3.22 0.38 5.39
CA ILE A 113 3.70 -0.43 6.51
C ILE A 113 2.61 -0.68 7.55
N ARG A 114 1.64 0.24 7.70
CA ARG A 114 0.51 0.08 8.63
C ARG A 114 -0.40 -1.06 8.18
N TYR A 115 -0.61 -1.24 6.87
CA TYR A 115 -1.37 -2.38 6.37
C TYR A 115 -0.63 -3.70 6.59
N VAL A 116 0.69 -3.73 6.36
CA VAL A 116 1.52 -4.91 6.64
C VAL A 116 1.42 -5.30 8.12
N LEU A 117 1.59 -4.34 9.03
CA LEU A 117 1.49 -4.59 10.47
C LEU A 117 0.07 -4.96 10.91
N TRP A 118 -0.97 -4.36 10.31
CA TRP A 118 -2.36 -4.73 10.57
C TRP A 118 -2.65 -6.17 10.12
N CYS A 119 -2.10 -6.60 8.97
CA CYS A 119 -2.19 -8.00 8.53
C CYS A 119 -1.49 -8.95 9.51
N ILE A 120 -0.29 -8.60 9.99
CA ILE A 120 0.44 -9.42 10.97
C ILE A 120 -0.34 -9.52 12.30
N ASP A 121 -0.79 -8.39 12.83
CA ASP A 121 -1.44 -8.30 14.15
C ASP A 121 -2.89 -8.79 14.11
N LYS A 122 -3.76 -8.09 13.38
CA LYS A 122 -5.21 -8.30 13.42
C LYS A 122 -5.65 -9.53 12.63
N LEU A 123 -5.08 -9.75 11.45
CA LEU A 123 -5.40 -10.95 10.66
C LEU A 123 -4.65 -12.18 11.17
N GLY A 124 -3.32 -12.07 11.28
CA GLY A 124 -2.43 -13.18 11.61
C GLY A 124 -2.31 -13.51 13.10
N GLY A 125 -2.68 -12.60 14.02
CA GLY A 125 -2.48 -12.81 15.46
C GLY A 125 -1.01 -12.79 15.90
N GLY A 126 -0.11 -12.27 15.06
CA GLY A 126 1.36 -12.30 15.23
C GLY A 126 1.90 -11.28 16.23
N SER A 127 1.32 -11.21 17.42
CA SER A 127 1.69 -10.22 18.45
C SER A 127 3.16 -10.30 18.91
N ASN A 128 3.79 -11.47 18.79
CA ASN A 128 5.22 -11.67 19.05
C ASN A 128 6.09 -10.84 18.09
N ILE A 129 5.76 -10.81 16.79
CA ILE A 129 6.49 -10.04 15.79
C ILE A 129 6.33 -8.54 16.06
N ILE A 130 5.11 -8.10 16.39
CA ILE A 130 4.86 -6.69 16.71
C ILE A 130 5.69 -6.22 17.92
N LYS A 131 5.87 -7.08 18.93
CA LYS A 131 6.67 -6.77 20.14
C LYS A 131 8.17 -6.72 19.87
N GLU A 132 8.65 -7.40 18.83
CA GLU A 132 10.06 -7.36 18.43
C GLU A 132 10.43 -6.03 17.75
N LEU A 133 9.46 -5.39 17.09
CA LEU A 133 9.66 -4.18 16.33
C LEU A 133 9.65 -2.93 17.21
N LYS A 134 10.51 -1.96 16.88
CA LYS A 134 10.45 -0.61 17.45
C LYS A 134 9.53 0.27 16.61
N LEU A 135 8.29 0.45 17.06
CA LEU A 135 7.32 1.32 16.40
C LEU A 135 7.53 2.79 16.82
N MET A 136 7.76 3.65 15.83
CA MET A 136 7.86 5.10 16.01
C MET A 136 6.47 5.74 15.88
N LYS A 137 6.20 6.79 16.67
CA LYS A 137 4.91 7.49 16.72
C LYS A 137 5.00 8.90 16.17
#